data_AF-A0A1C3V7L4-F1
#
_entry.id   AF-A0A1C3V7L4-F1
#
_cell.length_a   1.000
_cell.length_b   1.000
_cell.length_c   1.000
_cell.angle_alpha   90.00
_cell.angle_beta   90.00
_cell.angle_gamma   90.00
#
_symmetry.space_group_name_H-M   'P 1'
#
loop_
_entity.id
_entity.type
_entity.pdbx_description
1 polymer ?
#
loop_
_entity_poly.entity_id
_entity_poly.type
_entity_poly.pdbx_seq_one_letter_code
_entity_poly.pdbx_strand_id
1 'polypeptide(L)'
;MRIFKCLALLAILAMSAVTMPSVGAAQEKKPAPRVALSNAYLGNAWRRSMVAAFEKAGAKAKDDGLISSWQVSNAPGENSATEQIAQLKALLLDKPDILIVNPASAEALNPTLQQACNQGTVVVIFDSSTDLKCAHVVSNSFSDWARLSTQAIIDGIGGKGNVLIARGVQGSPPEKEMYAVQKKLLDAQPGIKVVGEVFTFCDASKAQEALLGIIASLPEVNGVVGCGEGLGAVQAFLAAGRKAPVVAFAPSGRALKFWGEGNGGPGSVAVMSDPGQGVAALFAAIDIYNGQDVPRVTVFPPVVVSDKARDAWIAAVGDDQIASWQWTKELVDKQIQANIAGTVGEAALPPVPIH
;
A
#
# COMPACT_ATOMS: atom_id res chain seq x y z
N MET A 1 46.64 -12.02 -87.27
CA MET A 1 46.57 -12.95 -86.13
C MET A 1 46.86 -12.17 -84.86
N ARG A 2 45.88 -12.07 -83.95
CA ARG A 2 45.92 -11.74 -82.50
C ARG A 2 46.48 -10.35 -82.10
N ILE A 3 45.69 -9.37 -81.62
CA ILE A 3 44.75 -9.21 -80.49
C ILE A 3 45.34 -8.12 -79.57
N PHE A 4 44.61 -7.01 -79.49
CA PHE A 4 44.80 -5.86 -78.57
C PHE A 4 44.62 -6.30 -77.11
N LYS A 5 45.44 -5.76 -76.19
CA LYS A 5 45.21 -5.85 -74.73
C LYS A 5 44.77 -4.49 -74.17
N CYS A 6 43.61 -4.50 -73.53
CA CYS A 6 42.94 -3.38 -72.88
C CYS A 6 43.54 -3.00 -71.52
N LEU A 7 43.32 -1.72 -71.20
CA LEU A 7 43.44 -1.00 -69.92
C LEU A 7 42.81 -1.73 -68.71
N ALA A 8 43.38 -1.47 -67.53
CA ALA A 8 42.62 -1.28 -66.29
C ALA A 8 43.36 -0.27 -65.38
N LEU A 9 42.83 0.96 -65.27
CA LEU A 9 43.17 1.92 -64.22
C LEU A 9 42.26 1.65 -63.01
N LEU A 10 42.83 1.31 -61.86
CA LEU A 10 42.11 1.26 -60.58
C LEU A 10 42.10 2.67 -59.97
N ALA A 11 40.92 3.28 -59.86
CA ALA A 11 40.71 4.51 -59.09
C ALA A 11 40.40 4.12 -57.63
N ILE A 12 41.28 4.50 -56.69
CA ILE A 12 41.05 4.37 -55.26
C ILE A 12 40.27 5.60 -54.79
N LEU A 13 38.98 5.41 -54.47
CA LEU A 13 38.13 6.44 -53.88
C LEU A 13 38.34 6.43 -52.36
N ALA A 14 39.01 7.45 -51.81
CA ALA A 14 39.12 7.65 -50.37
C ALA A 14 37.79 8.21 -49.83
N MET A 15 36.99 7.36 -49.17
CA MET A 15 35.82 7.80 -48.39
C MET A 15 36.32 8.37 -47.05
N SER A 16 36.30 9.69 -46.92
CA SER A 16 36.45 10.38 -45.64
C SER A 16 35.20 10.13 -44.79
N ALA A 17 35.31 9.33 -43.74
CA ALA A 17 34.26 9.14 -42.75
C ALA A 17 34.07 10.45 -41.96
N VAL A 18 33.00 11.19 -42.26
CA VAL A 18 32.55 12.32 -41.44
C VAL A 18 31.93 11.73 -40.17
N THR A 19 32.66 11.74 -39.07
CA THR A 19 32.11 11.48 -37.73
C THR A 19 31.23 12.65 -37.33
N MET A 20 29.91 12.50 -37.51
CA MET A 20 28.95 13.45 -36.91
C MET A 20 28.99 13.28 -35.39
N PRO A 21 29.10 14.36 -34.61
CA PRO A 21 28.93 14.29 -33.16
C PRO A 21 27.50 13.85 -32.86
N SER A 22 27.34 12.81 -32.06
CA SER A 22 26.04 12.43 -31.50
C SER A 22 25.57 13.56 -30.58
N VAL A 23 24.72 14.45 -31.10
CA VAL A 23 23.91 15.34 -30.27
C VAL A 23 23.01 14.40 -29.47
N GLY A 24 23.32 14.20 -28.18
CA GLY A 24 22.42 13.51 -27.28
C GLY A 24 21.06 14.21 -27.37
N ALA A 25 20.04 13.48 -27.82
CA ALA A 25 18.69 14.02 -27.89
C ALA A 25 18.32 14.48 -26.48
N ALA A 26 18.23 15.80 -26.28
CA ALA A 26 17.65 16.35 -25.07
C ALA A 26 16.23 15.78 -24.99
N GLN A 27 15.98 14.94 -23.98
CA GLN A 27 14.69 14.31 -23.79
C GLN A 27 13.66 15.43 -23.62
N GLU A 28 12.76 15.55 -24.59
CA GLU A 28 11.76 16.61 -24.62
C GLU A 28 10.94 16.53 -23.33
N LYS A 29 10.95 17.61 -22.53
CA LYS A 29 10.31 17.62 -21.21
C LYS A 29 8.80 17.44 -21.40
N LYS A 30 8.25 16.30 -20.96
CA LYS A 30 6.81 16.05 -21.03
C LYS A 30 6.03 17.12 -20.25
N PRO A 31 4.81 17.49 -20.69
CA PRO A 31 3.93 18.36 -19.92
C PRO A 31 3.66 17.80 -18.52
N ALA A 32 3.39 18.67 -17.55
CA ALA A 32 3.03 18.23 -16.21
C ALA A 32 1.68 17.43 -16.25
N PRO A 33 1.67 16.16 -15.83
CA PRO A 33 0.52 15.27 -15.99
C PRO A 33 -0.67 15.68 -15.12
N ARG A 34 -1.87 15.34 -15.56
CA ARG A 34 -3.10 15.36 -14.75
C ARG A 34 -3.27 14.02 -14.05
N VAL A 35 -3.43 14.06 -12.73
CA VAL A 35 -3.48 12.87 -11.89
C VAL A 35 -4.90 12.61 -11.41
N ALA A 36 -5.34 11.35 -11.40
CA ALA A 36 -6.56 10.92 -10.73
C ALA A 36 -6.27 9.78 -9.76
N LEU A 37 -6.88 9.83 -8.58
CA LEU A 37 -6.92 8.72 -7.63
C LEU A 37 -8.32 8.10 -7.60
N SER A 38 -8.40 6.78 -7.74
CA SER A 38 -9.61 5.98 -7.48
C SER A 38 -9.41 5.09 -6.26
N ASN A 39 -10.22 5.29 -5.22
CA ASN A 39 -10.17 4.52 -3.98
C ASN A 39 -11.46 3.73 -3.75
N ALA A 40 -11.35 2.44 -3.46
CA ALA A 40 -12.48 1.54 -3.28
C ALA A 40 -13.27 1.70 -1.98
N TYR A 41 -12.67 2.31 -0.95
CA TYR A 41 -13.23 2.29 0.40
C TYR A 41 -12.68 3.44 1.25
N LEU A 42 -13.54 4.15 1.98
CA LEU A 42 -13.16 5.25 2.88
C LEU A 42 -13.61 5.03 4.34
N GLY A 43 -14.19 3.87 4.64
CA GLY A 43 -14.91 3.64 5.90
C GLY A 43 -14.03 3.36 7.12
N ASN A 44 -12.70 3.46 7.04
CA ASN A 44 -11.79 3.31 8.18
C ASN A 44 -10.75 4.44 8.25
N ALA A 45 -10.10 4.59 9.41
CA ALA A 45 -9.14 5.68 9.67
C ALA A 45 -7.89 5.61 8.77
N TRP A 46 -7.47 4.40 8.39
CA TRP A 46 -6.35 4.18 7.49
C TRP A 46 -6.60 4.77 6.11
N ARG A 47 -7.76 4.47 5.50
CA ARG A 47 -8.15 4.99 4.19
C ARG A 47 -8.30 6.51 4.20
N ARG A 48 -8.84 7.07 5.28
CA ARG A 48 -8.92 8.54 5.44
C ARG A 48 -7.54 9.18 5.53
N SER A 49 -6.62 8.57 6.29
CA SER A 49 -5.24 9.05 6.41
C SER A 49 -4.51 8.97 5.06
N MET A 50 -4.72 7.90 4.29
CA MET A 50 -4.15 7.71 2.96
C MET A 50 -4.64 8.77 1.97
N VAL A 51 -5.95 9.05 1.92
CA VAL A 51 -6.51 10.10 1.05
C VAL A 51 -5.96 11.47 1.44
N ALA A 52 -5.97 11.81 2.74
CA ALA A 52 -5.45 13.09 3.21
C ALA A 52 -3.95 13.28 2.88
N ALA A 53 -3.15 12.22 3.02
CA ALA A 53 -1.73 12.24 2.65
C ALA A 53 -1.55 12.44 1.14
N PHE A 54 -2.34 11.74 0.32
CA PHE A 54 -2.31 11.91 -1.14
C PHE A 54 -2.71 13.33 -1.56
N GLU A 55 -3.79 13.89 -1.00
CA GLU A 55 -4.25 15.24 -1.33
C GLU A 55 -3.20 16.31 -0.97
N LYS A 56 -2.57 16.18 0.21
CA LYS A 56 -1.47 17.05 0.63
C LYS A 56 -0.28 16.95 -0.33
N ALA A 57 0.09 15.72 -0.72
CA ALA A 57 1.19 15.50 -1.66
C ALA A 57 0.86 16.00 -3.08
N GLY A 58 -0.39 15.85 -3.52
CA GLY A 58 -0.89 16.35 -4.81
C GLY A 58 -0.84 17.88 -4.87
N ALA A 59 -1.28 18.57 -3.81
CA ALA A 59 -1.17 20.01 -3.72
C ALA A 59 0.30 20.47 -3.82
N LYS A 60 1.19 19.86 -3.01
CA LYS A 60 2.62 20.17 -3.07
C LYS A 60 3.24 19.86 -4.44
N ALA A 61 2.91 18.72 -5.04
CA ALA A 61 3.42 18.33 -6.36
C ALA A 61 2.96 19.31 -7.44
N LYS A 62 1.76 19.88 -7.34
CA LYS A 62 1.31 20.94 -8.25
C LYS A 62 2.08 22.23 -8.03
N ASP A 63 2.26 22.65 -6.78
CA ASP A 63 3.01 23.87 -6.43
C ASP A 63 4.47 23.77 -6.91
N ASP A 64 5.06 22.58 -6.85
CA ASP A 64 6.40 22.27 -7.35
C ASP A 64 6.45 22.09 -8.89
N GLY A 65 5.30 22.17 -9.59
CA GLY A 65 5.19 22.02 -11.05
C GLY A 65 5.39 20.59 -11.57
N LEU A 66 5.31 19.57 -10.70
CA LEU A 66 5.43 18.16 -11.05
C LEU A 66 4.15 17.59 -11.67
N ILE A 67 2.99 18.16 -11.34
CA ILE A 67 1.69 17.80 -11.90
C ILE A 67 0.90 19.08 -12.24
N SER A 68 -0.05 19.01 -13.16
CA SER A 68 -0.90 20.15 -13.51
C SER A 68 -2.19 20.20 -12.67
N SER A 69 -2.76 19.04 -12.36
CA SER A 69 -3.94 18.89 -11.50
C SER A 69 -3.99 17.51 -10.85
N TRP A 70 -4.82 17.38 -9.82
CA TRP A 70 -5.13 16.12 -9.16
C TRP A 70 -6.62 16.08 -8.81
N GLN A 71 -7.20 14.88 -8.79
CA GLN A 71 -8.54 14.64 -8.27
C GLN A 71 -8.62 13.29 -7.56
N VAL A 72 -9.52 13.17 -6.60
CA VAL A 72 -9.76 11.95 -5.82
C VAL A 72 -11.21 11.53 -5.97
N SER A 73 -11.45 10.24 -6.25
CA SER A 73 -12.77 9.63 -6.22
C SER A 73 -12.77 8.45 -5.24
N ASN A 74 -13.75 8.45 -4.33
CA ASN A 74 -13.92 7.42 -3.32
C ASN A 74 -15.23 6.66 -3.55
N ALA A 75 -15.15 5.36 -3.75
CA ALA A 75 -16.32 4.52 -3.96
C ALA A 75 -17.17 4.44 -2.68
N PRO A 76 -18.50 4.61 -2.78
CA PRO A 76 -19.39 4.43 -1.64
C PRO A 76 -19.47 2.96 -1.24
N GLY A 77 -19.97 2.73 -0.03
CA GLY A 77 -20.23 1.39 0.50
C GLY A 77 -18.98 0.67 1.02
N GLU A 78 -19.12 -0.64 1.22
CA GLU A 78 -18.10 -1.49 1.82
C GLU A 78 -17.29 -2.21 0.74
N ASN A 79 -16.32 -1.50 0.16
CA ASN A 79 -15.39 -2.06 -0.83
C ASN A 79 -16.10 -2.63 -2.09
N SER A 80 -17.07 -1.88 -2.64
CA SER A 80 -17.84 -2.30 -3.81
C SER A 80 -17.08 -2.07 -5.13
N ALA A 81 -16.66 -3.17 -5.78
CA ALA A 81 -16.02 -3.10 -7.10
C ALA A 81 -16.94 -2.48 -8.17
N THR A 82 -18.25 -2.77 -8.12
CA THR A 82 -19.23 -2.24 -9.08
C THR A 82 -19.30 -0.71 -9.01
N GLU A 83 -19.38 -0.15 -7.80
CA GLU A 83 -19.42 1.29 -7.59
C GLU A 83 -18.08 1.94 -8.00
N GLN A 84 -16.96 1.31 -7.66
CA GLN A 84 -15.64 1.80 -8.06
C GLN A 84 -15.47 1.81 -9.59
N ILE A 85 -15.96 0.79 -10.30
CA ILE A 85 -15.92 0.75 -11.77
C ILE A 85 -16.75 1.90 -12.37
N ALA A 86 -17.92 2.22 -11.81
CA ALA A 86 -18.73 3.34 -12.28
C ALA A 86 -18.02 4.68 -12.11
N GLN A 87 -17.40 4.92 -10.95
CA GLN A 87 -16.61 6.11 -10.69
C GLN A 87 -15.35 6.18 -11.55
N LEU A 88 -14.68 5.05 -11.75
CA LEU A 88 -13.49 4.97 -12.59
C LEU A 88 -13.83 5.36 -14.03
N LYS A 89 -14.95 4.89 -14.58
CA LYS A 89 -15.42 5.32 -15.91
C LYS A 89 -15.67 6.82 -15.99
N ALA A 90 -16.21 7.43 -14.94
CA ALA A 90 -16.41 8.87 -14.87
C ALA A 90 -15.07 9.63 -14.84
N LEU A 91 -14.10 9.19 -14.00
CA LEU A 91 -12.76 9.76 -13.95
C LEU A 91 -12.04 9.72 -15.31
N LEU A 92 -12.23 8.65 -16.08
CA LEU A 92 -11.59 8.50 -17.40
C LEU A 92 -12.13 9.49 -18.45
N LEU A 93 -13.32 10.09 -18.25
CA LEU A 93 -13.84 11.12 -19.15
C LEU A 93 -12.97 12.39 -19.14
N ASP A 94 -12.34 12.69 -17.99
CA ASP A 94 -11.40 13.78 -17.86
C ASP A 94 -10.04 13.45 -18.48
N LYS A 95 -9.85 12.22 -18.99
CA LYS A 95 -8.63 11.74 -19.66
C LYS A 95 -7.37 11.92 -18.81
N PRO A 96 -7.29 11.45 -17.56
CA PRO A 96 -6.10 11.63 -16.74
C PRO A 96 -4.87 11.04 -17.43
N ASP A 97 -3.72 11.72 -17.29
CA ASP A 97 -2.44 11.24 -17.80
C ASP A 97 -1.88 10.14 -16.89
N ILE A 98 -2.20 10.23 -15.59
CA ILE A 98 -1.87 9.25 -14.55
C ILE A 98 -3.14 8.88 -13.80
N LEU A 99 -3.38 7.58 -13.65
CA LEU A 99 -4.43 7.00 -12.84
C LEU A 99 -3.82 6.11 -11.75
N ILE A 100 -4.04 6.50 -10.49
CA ILE A 100 -3.60 5.77 -9.30
C ILE A 100 -4.82 5.10 -8.67
N VAL A 101 -4.74 3.81 -8.34
CA VAL A 101 -5.91 3.03 -7.95
C VAL A 101 -5.62 2.19 -6.71
N ASN A 102 -6.44 2.34 -5.68
CA ASN A 102 -6.57 1.36 -4.59
C ASN A 102 -7.82 0.50 -4.88
N PRO A 103 -7.65 -0.68 -5.49
CA PRO A 103 -8.74 -1.43 -6.09
C PRO A 103 -9.52 -2.28 -5.08
N ALA A 104 -10.83 -2.37 -5.29
CA ALA A 104 -11.73 -3.20 -4.49
C ALA A 104 -11.48 -4.70 -4.66
N SER A 105 -10.93 -5.08 -5.82
CA SER A 105 -10.73 -6.45 -6.29
C SER A 105 -9.49 -6.51 -7.19
N ALA A 106 -8.78 -7.64 -7.17
CA ALA A 106 -7.60 -7.88 -8.00
C ALA A 106 -7.89 -7.85 -9.50
N GLU A 107 -9.10 -8.27 -9.89
CA GLU A 107 -9.43 -8.58 -11.29
C GLU A 107 -10.61 -7.76 -11.83
N ALA A 108 -11.59 -7.42 -10.99
CA ALA A 108 -12.86 -6.87 -11.46
C ALA A 108 -12.71 -5.53 -12.21
N LEU A 109 -11.67 -4.76 -11.87
CA LEU A 109 -11.39 -3.48 -12.49
C LEU A 109 -10.57 -3.60 -13.79
N ASN A 110 -9.94 -4.75 -14.04
CA ASN A 110 -8.97 -4.93 -15.13
C ASN A 110 -9.51 -4.50 -16.50
N PRO A 111 -10.77 -4.83 -16.91
CA PRO A 111 -11.27 -4.37 -18.20
C PRO A 111 -11.31 -2.85 -18.34
N THR A 112 -11.69 -2.12 -17.28
CA THR A 112 -11.73 -0.64 -17.29
C THR A 112 -10.33 -0.04 -17.18
N LEU A 113 -9.44 -0.65 -16.41
CA LEU A 113 -8.03 -0.21 -16.32
C LEU A 113 -7.27 -0.46 -17.62
N GLN A 114 -7.52 -1.57 -18.31
CA GLN A 114 -6.97 -1.84 -19.64
C GLN A 114 -7.43 -0.79 -20.66
N GLN A 115 -8.68 -0.32 -20.57
CA GLN A 115 -9.16 0.80 -21.39
C GLN A 115 -8.37 2.08 -21.13
N ALA A 116 -8.05 2.40 -19.87
CA ALA A 116 -7.21 3.53 -19.51
C ALA A 116 -5.79 3.39 -20.11
N CYS A 117 -5.16 2.22 -19.96
CA CYS A 117 -3.85 1.94 -20.56
C CYS A 117 -3.87 2.13 -22.09
N ASN A 118 -4.92 1.65 -22.77
CA ASN A 118 -5.05 1.79 -24.23
C ASN A 118 -5.22 3.25 -24.68
N GLN A 119 -5.62 4.15 -23.78
CA GLN A 119 -5.71 5.60 -24.01
C GLN A 119 -4.39 6.33 -23.72
N GLY A 120 -3.34 5.61 -23.29
CA GLY A 120 -2.04 6.17 -22.95
C GLY A 120 -1.92 6.65 -21.50
N THR A 121 -2.93 6.42 -20.66
CA THR A 121 -2.86 6.73 -19.22
C THR A 121 -1.89 5.77 -18.53
N VAL A 122 -0.97 6.32 -17.72
CA VAL A 122 -0.14 5.53 -16.81
C VAL A 122 -1.02 5.03 -15.67
N VAL A 123 -1.11 3.70 -15.50
CA VAL A 123 -1.90 3.08 -14.44
C VAL A 123 -0.99 2.53 -13.34
N VAL A 124 -1.19 2.98 -12.10
CA VAL A 124 -0.50 2.48 -10.91
C VAL A 124 -1.52 1.95 -9.91
N ILE A 125 -1.47 0.66 -9.63
CA ILE A 125 -2.16 0.05 -8.50
C ILE A 125 -1.33 0.29 -7.24
N PHE A 126 -1.97 0.63 -6.13
CA PHE A 126 -1.28 0.71 -4.85
C PHE A 126 -2.07 0.09 -3.70
N ASP A 127 -1.37 -0.26 -2.63
CA ASP A 127 -1.93 -0.93 -1.45
C ASP A 127 -2.75 -2.18 -1.83
N SER A 128 -2.32 -2.88 -2.88
CA SER A 128 -3.04 -4.02 -3.45
C SER A 128 -2.21 -4.72 -4.53
N SER A 129 -2.82 -5.66 -5.25
CA SER A 129 -2.21 -6.39 -6.35
C SER A 129 -3.14 -6.47 -7.57
N THR A 130 -2.55 -6.68 -8.74
CA THR A 130 -3.24 -6.97 -10.00
C THR A 130 -2.38 -7.85 -10.92
N ASP A 131 -3.01 -8.68 -11.73
CA ASP A 131 -2.39 -9.43 -12.83
C ASP A 131 -2.32 -8.61 -14.14
N LEU A 132 -2.98 -7.45 -14.19
CA LEU A 132 -2.97 -6.55 -15.35
C LEU A 132 -1.55 -6.12 -15.70
N LYS A 133 -1.13 -6.40 -16.94
CA LYS A 133 0.26 -6.23 -17.37
C LYS A 133 0.67 -4.78 -17.60
N CYS A 134 -0.25 -3.93 -18.05
CA CYS A 134 0.05 -2.51 -18.29
C CYS A 134 0.17 -1.68 -17.01
N ALA A 135 -0.26 -2.20 -15.86
CA ALA A 135 -0.21 -1.51 -14.59
C ALA A 135 1.09 -1.82 -13.83
N HIS A 136 1.60 -0.80 -13.14
CA HIS A 136 2.60 -0.96 -12.08
C HIS A 136 1.90 -1.11 -10.73
N VAL A 137 2.61 -1.66 -9.75
CA VAL A 137 2.12 -1.95 -8.41
C VAL A 137 3.07 -1.34 -7.38
N VAL A 138 2.55 -0.49 -6.51
CA VAL A 138 3.24 0.05 -5.33
C VAL A 138 2.60 -0.55 -4.09
N SER A 139 3.29 -1.45 -3.41
CA SER A 139 2.69 -2.23 -2.32
C SER A 139 3.54 -2.23 -1.07
N ASN A 140 2.92 -2.40 0.08
CA ASN A 140 3.58 -2.91 1.26
C ASN A 140 3.61 -4.43 1.24
N SER A 141 4.48 -5.01 2.09
CA SER A 141 4.47 -6.44 2.35
C SER A 141 3.33 -6.78 3.31
N PHE A 142 2.16 -7.16 2.76
CA PHE A 142 1.01 -7.59 3.56
C PHE A 142 1.28 -8.91 4.28
N SER A 143 2.02 -9.81 3.65
CA SER A 143 2.50 -11.03 4.29
C SER A 143 3.39 -10.77 5.52
N ASP A 144 4.29 -9.78 5.47
CA ASP A 144 5.09 -9.42 6.65
C ASP A 144 4.25 -8.75 7.72
N TRP A 145 3.31 -7.88 7.35
CA TRP A 145 2.35 -7.34 8.31
C TRP A 145 1.57 -8.45 9.04
N ALA A 146 0.96 -9.36 8.29
CA ALA A 146 0.22 -10.49 8.86
C ALA A 146 1.10 -11.39 9.73
N ARG A 147 2.35 -11.64 9.30
CA ARG A 147 3.32 -12.44 10.06
C ARG A 147 3.68 -11.76 11.37
N LEU A 148 4.05 -10.49 11.33
CA LEU A 148 4.45 -9.71 12.51
C LEU A 148 3.31 -9.62 13.53
N SER A 149 2.10 -9.29 13.08
CA SER A 149 0.94 -9.16 13.98
C SER A 149 0.51 -10.49 14.58
N THR A 150 0.49 -11.55 13.78
CA THR A 150 0.03 -12.87 14.22
C THR A 150 1.05 -13.56 15.12
N GLN A 151 2.34 -13.46 14.77
CA GLN A 151 3.40 -14.03 15.59
C GLN A 151 3.44 -13.36 16.97
N ALA A 152 3.31 -12.04 17.04
CA ALA A 152 3.25 -11.33 18.32
C ALA A 152 2.08 -11.81 19.20
N ILE A 153 0.93 -12.09 18.61
CA ILE A 153 -0.23 -12.64 19.34
C ILE A 153 0.03 -14.07 19.80
N ILE A 154 0.58 -14.93 18.94
CA ILE A 154 0.97 -16.31 19.29
C ILE A 154 1.94 -16.30 20.48
N ASP A 155 2.96 -15.45 20.42
CA ASP A 155 3.99 -15.34 21.46
C ASP A 155 3.41 -14.75 22.75
N GLY A 156 2.56 -13.72 22.65
CA GLY A 156 1.90 -13.08 23.78
C GLY A 156 0.98 -14.01 24.57
N ILE A 157 0.36 -15.00 23.92
CA ILE A 157 -0.43 -16.05 24.58
C ILE A 157 0.41 -17.28 24.98
N GLY A 158 1.71 -17.28 24.72
CA GLY A 158 2.62 -18.38 25.04
C GLY A 158 2.38 -19.63 24.19
N GLY A 159 1.96 -19.47 22.94
CA GLY A 159 1.78 -20.57 21.98
C GLY A 159 0.57 -21.47 22.23
N LYS A 160 -0.35 -21.08 23.12
CA LYS A 160 -1.55 -21.86 23.43
C LYS A 160 -2.75 -20.99 23.79
N GLY A 161 -3.95 -21.49 23.51
CA GLY A 161 -5.21 -20.83 23.87
C GLY A 161 -6.17 -20.70 22.70
N ASN A 162 -7.25 -19.96 22.93
CA ASN A 162 -8.24 -19.70 21.89
C ASN A 162 -8.00 -18.33 21.27
N VAL A 163 -8.09 -18.25 19.95
CA VAL A 163 -7.99 -17.00 19.19
C VAL A 163 -9.22 -16.77 18.34
N LEU A 164 -9.50 -15.51 18.07
CA LEU A 164 -10.51 -15.08 17.10
C LEU A 164 -9.79 -14.38 15.94
N ILE A 165 -10.26 -14.60 14.71
CA ILE A 165 -9.75 -13.88 13.53
C ILE A 165 -10.70 -12.74 13.16
N ALA A 166 -10.24 -11.52 13.34
CA ALA A 166 -10.90 -10.29 12.97
C ALA A 166 -10.43 -9.87 11.56
N ARG A 167 -11.19 -10.26 10.55
CA ARG A 167 -10.85 -10.12 9.13
C ARG A 167 -11.00 -8.69 8.65
N GLY A 168 -10.13 -8.30 7.73
CA GLY A 168 -10.02 -6.92 7.24
C GLY A 168 -11.06 -6.52 6.19
N VAL A 169 -10.62 -5.70 5.22
CA VAL A 169 -11.50 -5.15 4.17
C VAL A 169 -11.90 -6.26 3.21
N GLN A 170 -13.12 -6.78 3.39
CA GLN A 170 -13.63 -7.95 2.68
C GLN A 170 -13.51 -7.79 1.15
N GLY A 171 -13.01 -8.83 0.49
CA GLY A 171 -12.90 -8.89 -0.96
C GLY A 171 -11.61 -8.28 -1.52
N SER A 172 -10.95 -7.40 -0.76
CA SER A 172 -9.69 -6.79 -1.18
C SER A 172 -8.56 -7.83 -1.29
N PRO A 173 -7.61 -7.66 -2.23
CA PRO A 173 -6.46 -8.56 -2.35
C PRO A 173 -5.58 -8.66 -1.08
N PRO A 174 -5.23 -7.56 -0.39
CA PRO A 174 -4.46 -7.62 0.85
C PRO A 174 -5.14 -8.46 1.94
N GLU A 175 -6.46 -8.32 2.09
CA GLU A 175 -7.22 -9.08 3.10
C GLU A 175 -7.12 -10.58 2.87
N LYS A 176 -7.24 -11.04 1.61
CA LYS A 176 -7.11 -12.46 1.26
C LYS A 176 -5.70 -12.99 1.52
N GLU A 177 -4.68 -12.19 1.18
CA GLU A 177 -3.27 -12.55 1.40
C GLU A 177 -2.98 -12.67 2.90
N MET A 178 -3.35 -11.65 3.68
CA MET A 178 -3.16 -11.63 5.12
C MET A 178 -3.88 -12.79 5.80
N TYR A 179 -5.14 -13.04 5.44
CA TYR A 179 -5.92 -14.14 6.00
C TYR A 179 -5.26 -15.50 5.76
N ALA A 180 -4.75 -15.74 4.54
CA ALA A 180 -4.02 -16.97 4.23
C ALA A 180 -2.75 -17.13 5.08
N VAL A 181 -1.99 -16.05 5.29
CA VAL A 181 -0.79 -16.06 6.14
C VAL A 181 -1.16 -16.29 7.61
N GLN A 182 -2.17 -15.60 8.11
CA GLN A 182 -2.68 -15.74 9.48
C GLN A 182 -3.12 -17.18 9.75
N LYS A 183 -3.97 -17.74 8.88
CA LYS A 183 -4.43 -19.13 8.99
C LYS A 183 -3.26 -20.12 8.98
N LYS A 184 -2.32 -19.97 8.05
CA LYS A 184 -1.13 -20.83 7.99
C LYS A 184 -0.30 -20.79 9.28
N LEU A 185 -0.13 -19.62 9.89
CA LEU A 185 0.62 -19.49 11.14
C LEU A 185 -0.13 -20.11 12.33
N LEU A 186 -1.44 -19.91 12.41
CA LEU A 186 -2.27 -20.47 13.47
C LEU A 186 -2.40 -21.99 13.36
N ASP A 187 -2.58 -22.52 12.15
CA ASP A 187 -2.70 -23.97 11.90
C ASP A 187 -1.38 -24.71 12.18
N ALA A 188 -0.24 -24.01 12.16
CA ALA A 188 1.06 -24.56 12.57
C ALA A 188 1.24 -24.66 14.09
N GLN A 189 0.31 -24.12 14.89
CA GLN A 189 0.38 -24.09 16.35
C GLN A 189 -0.64 -25.05 16.98
N PRO A 190 -0.26 -26.28 17.37
CA PRO A 190 -1.21 -27.27 17.88
C PRO A 190 -1.87 -26.87 19.21
N GLY A 191 -1.26 -25.94 19.96
CA GLY A 191 -1.82 -25.38 21.20
C GLY A 191 -2.90 -24.33 20.97
N ILE A 192 -3.09 -23.85 19.75
CA ILE A 192 -4.01 -22.75 19.42
C ILE A 192 -5.28 -23.28 18.75
N LYS A 193 -6.42 -22.71 19.13
CA LYS A 193 -7.72 -22.98 18.51
C LYS A 193 -8.35 -21.70 18.00
N VAL A 194 -8.74 -21.67 16.73
CA VAL A 194 -9.57 -20.59 16.19
C VAL A 194 -11.02 -20.86 16.61
N VAL A 195 -11.62 -19.96 17.39
CA VAL A 195 -12.97 -20.14 17.97
C VAL A 195 -14.03 -19.26 17.32
N GLY A 196 -13.64 -18.39 16.41
CA GLY A 196 -14.56 -17.55 15.65
C GLY A 196 -13.83 -16.69 14.63
N GLU A 197 -14.57 -16.23 13.63
CA GLU A 197 -14.09 -15.29 12.63
C GLU A 197 -15.19 -14.26 12.34
N VAL A 198 -14.83 -12.98 12.25
CA VAL A 198 -15.75 -11.89 11.89
C VAL A 198 -15.04 -10.89 10.99
N PHE A 199 -15.78 -10.18 10.13
CA PHE A 199 -15.22 -9.05 9.38
C PHE A 199 -15.35 -7.75 10.19
N THR A 200 -14.25 -7.02 10.30
CA THR A 200 -14.13 -5.75 11.04
C THR A 200 -13.70 -4.59 10.14
N PHE A 201 -13.25 -4.87 8.91
CA PHE A 201 -12.78 -3.87 7.95
C PHE A 201 -11.61 -3.01 8.47
N CYS A 202 -10.82 -3.55 9.41
CA CYS A 202 -9.72 -2.83 10.07
C CYS A 202 -10.19 -1.54 10.74
N ASP A 203 -11.43 -1.52 11.23
CA ASP A 203 -12.05 -0.38 11.90
C ASP A 203 -12.39 -0.74 13.35
N ALA A 204 -12.01 0.14 14.28
CA ALA A 204 -12.19 -0.11 15.70
C ALA A 204 -13.67 -0.19 16.09
N SER A 205 -14.53 0.67 15.56
CA SER A 205 -15.96 0.67 15.90
C SER A 205 -16.65 -0.58 15.38
N LYS A 206 -16.39 -0.96 14.12
CA LYS A 206 -16.91 -2.21 13.54
C LYS A 206 -16.40 -3.45 14.27
N ALA A 207 -15.14 -3.46 14.67
CA ALA A 207 -14.60 -4.54 15.49
C ALA A 207 -15.32 -4.64 16.83
N GLN A 208 -15.54 -3.51 17.50
CA GLN A 208 -16.25 -3.51 18.78
C GLN A 208 -17.66 -4.08 18.64
N GLU A 209 -18.42 -3.62 17.63
CA GLU A 209 -19.78 -4.09 17.34
C GLU A 209 -19.81 -5.59 17.00
N ALA A 210 -18.99 -6.02 16.03
CA ALA A 210 -18.97 -7.40 15.57
C ALA A 210 -18.56 -8.38 16.68
N LEU A 211 -17.57 -8.00 17.49
CA LEU A 211 -17.10 -8.83 18.59
C LEU A 211 -18.12 -8.90 19.73
N LEU A 212 -18.72 -7.77 20.13
CA LEU A 212 -19.79 -7.77 21.13
C LEU A 212 -20.97 -8.67 20.74
N GLY A 213 -21.29 -8.72 19.43
CA GLY A 213 -22.36 -9.55 18.91
C GLY A 213 -22.14 -11.06 19.10
N ILE A 214 -20.89 -11.52 19.22
CA ILE A 214 -20.58 -12.96 19.33
C ILE A 214 -19.87 -13.35 20.62
N ILE A 215 -19.28 -12.41 21.36
CA ILE A 215 -18.38 -12.73 22.48
C ILE A 215 -19.03 -13.58 23.58
N ALA A 216 -20.33 -13.43 23.80
CA ALA A 216 -21.08 -14.18 24.80
C ALA A 216 -21.17 -15.69 24.50
N SER A 217 -21.14 -16.08 23.22
CA SER A 217 -21.20 -17.50 22.80
C SER A 217 -19.82 -18.16 22.70
N LEU A 218 -18.75 -17.37 22.80
CA LEU A 218 -17.37 -17.87 22.67
C LEU A 218 -16.82 -18.38 24.01
N PRO A 219 -15.91 -19.37 23.99
CA PRO A 219 -15.08 -19.70 25.14
C PRO A 219 -14.18 -18.51 25.54
N GLU A 220 -13.37 -18.65 26.58
CA GLU A 220 -12.31 -17.67 26.87
C GLU A 220 -11.43 -17.49 25.63
N VAL A 221 -11.23 -16.24 25.19
CA VAL A 221 -10.37 -15.90 24.04
C VAL A 221 -9.15 -15.16 24.55
N ASN A 222 -7.98 -15.66 24.20
CA ASN A 222 -6.69 -15.16 24.66
C ASN A 222 -6.07 -14.16 23.67
N GLY A 223 -6.42 -14.24 22.38
CA GLY A 223 -5.91 -13.34 21.35
C GLY A 223 -6.94 -13.02 20.26
N VAL A 224 -6.84 -11.82 19.69
CA VAL A 224 -7.61 -11.42 18.51
C VAL A 224 -6.63 -11.06 17.39
N VAL A 225 -6.56 -11.93 16.38
CA VAL A 225 -5.71 -11.78 15.20
C VAL A 225 -6.44 -10.95 14.16
N GLY A 226 -5.89 -9.81 13.77
CA GLY A 226 -6.54 -8.91 12.81
C GLY A 226 -5.59 -7.99 12.06
N CYS A 227 -6.10 -6.81 11.71
CA CYS A 227 -5.47 -5.79 10.89
C CYS A 227 -5.48 -4.39 11.52
N GLY A 228 -5.30 -4.28 12.85
CA GLY A 228 -5.10 -3.00 13.55
C GLY A 228 -6.31 -2.48 14.34
N GLU A 229 -7.36 -3.26 14.49
CA GLU A 229 -8.58 -2.92 15.22
C GLU A 229 -8.50 -3.13 16.74
N GLY A 230 -7.30 -3.36 17.29
CA GLY A 230 -7.09 -3.77 18.68
C GLY A 230 -7.79 -2.91 19.74
N LEU A 231 -7.93 -1.59 19.51
CA LEU A 231 -8.66 -0.70 20.42
C LEU A 231 -10.12 -1.16 20.58
N GLY A 232 -10.82 -1.39 19.46
CA GLY A 232 -12.21 -1.82 19.47
C GLY A 232 -12.37 -3.24 20.02
N ALA A 233 -11.41 -4.12 19.70
CA ALA A 233 -11.39 -5.47 20.24
C ALA A 233 -11.27 -5.48 21.77
N VAL A 234 -10.33 -4.73 22.33
CA VAL A 234 -10.19 -4.64 23.80
C VAL A 234 -11.44 -4.03 24.42
N GLN A 235 -12.01 -2.98 23.83
CA GLN A 235 -13.25 -2.37 24.34
C GLN A 235 -14.42 -3.36 24.36
N ALA A 236 -14.59 -4.19 23.33
CA ALA A 236 -15.63 -5.22 23.31
C ALA A 236 -15.47 -6.24 24.45
N PHE A 237 -14.25 -6.69 24.69
CA PHE A 237 -13.97 -7.65 25.75
C PHE A 237 -14.22 -7.07 27.14
N LEU A 238 -13.75 -5.84 27.40
CA LEU A 238 -13.97 -5.16 28.68
C LEU A 238 -15.45 -4.87 28.92
N ALA A 239 -16.19 -4.42 27.90
CA ALA A 239 -17.63 -4.19 27.99
C ALA A 239 -18.42 -5.47 28.27
N ALA A 240 -17.95 -6.63 27.80
CA ALA A 240 -18.52 -7.93 28.10
C ALA A 240 -18.08 -8.52 29.46
N GLY A 241 -17.34 -7.76 30.27
CA GLY A 241 -16.83 -8.22 31.56
C GLY A 241 -15.73 -9.29 31.44
N ARG A 242 -15.06 -9.38 30.29
CA ARG A 242 -13.96 -10.33 30.03
C ARG A 242 -12.60 -9.63 30.12
N LYS A 243 -11.55 -10.42 30.32
CA LYS A 243 -10.17 -9.93 30.27
C LYS A 243 -9.84 -9.45 28.86
N ALA A 244 -9.00 -8.42 28.76
CA ALA A 244 -8.48 -7.96 27.48
C ALA A 244 -7.62 -9.06 26.81
N PRO A 245 -7.85 -9.39 25.53
CA PRO A 245 -7.02 -10.33 24.78
C PRO A 245 -5.72 -9.65 24.31
N VAL A 246 -4.75 -10.45 23.87
CA VAL A 246 -3.59 -9.96 23.12
C VAL A 246 -4.05 -9.54 21.72
N VAL A 247 -3.71 -8.32 21.28
CA VAL A 247 -4.22 -7.73 20.03
C VAL A 247 -3.13 -7.04 19.22
N ALA A 248 -3.44 -6.78 17.94
CA ALA A 248 -2.71 -5.80 17.14
C ALA A 248 -3.50 -4.48 17.08
N PHE A 249 -2.91 -3.41 17.62
CA PHE A 249 -3.43 -2.05 17.55
C PHE A 249 -3.09 -1.38 16.21
N ALA A 250 -3.92 -0.42 15.83
CA ALA A 250 -3.59 0.55 14.81
C ALA A 250 -2.45 1.44 15.32
N PRO A 251 -1.50 1.82 14.46
CA PRO A 251 -0.57 2.92 14.71
C PRO A 251 -1.25 4.31 14.78
N SER A 252 -2.42 4.45 15.40
CA SER A 252 -3.11 5.74 15.56
C SER A 252 -2.85 6.37 16.91
N GLY A 253 -3.02 7.70 16.99
CA GLY A 253 -2.77 8.44 18.23
C GLY A 253 -3.63 7.92 19.38
N ARG A 254 -4.92 7.67 19.11
CA ARG A 254 -5.84 7.12 20.11
C ARG A 254 -5.47 5.70 20.52
N ALA A 255 -5.17 4.82 19.57
CA ALA A 255 -4.85 3.42 19.87
C ALA A 255 -3.50 3.27 20.59
N LEU A 256 -2.50 4.07 20.22
CA LEU A 256 -1.19 4.08 20.87
C LEU A 256 -1.27 4.63 22.30
N LYS A 257 -2.04 5.70 22.56
CA LYS A 257 -2.31 6.20 23.93
C LYS A 257 -3.02 5.14 24.77
N PHE A 258 -4.09 4.56 24.23
CA PHE A 258 -4.86 3.51 24.88
C PHE A 258 -4.00 2.29 25.23
N TRP A 259 -3.16 1.84 24.30
CA TRP A 259 -2.18 0.78 24.56
C TRP A 259 -1.13 1.19 25.61
N GLY A 260 -0.65 2.43 25.57
CA GLY A 260 0.31 2.98 26.53
C GLY A 260 -0.18 3.06 27.97
N GLU A 261 -1.49 3.17 28.17
CA GLU A 261 -2.15 3.08 29.48
C GLU A 261 -2.21 1.64 30.04
N GLY A 262 -1.67 0.66 29.30
CA GLY A 262 -1.66 -0.75 29.69
C GLY A 262 -2.91 -1.52 29.26
N ASN A 263 -3.71 -0.96 28.35
CA ASN A 263 -4.85 -1.67 27.79
C ASN A 263 -4.42 -2.69 26.74
N GLY A 264 -5.06 -3.86 26.75
CA GLY A 264 -4.68 -5.02 25.93
C GLY A 264 -3.89 -6.07 26.72
N GLY A 265 -3.88 -7.30 26.22
CA GLY A 265 -3.08 -8.37 26.80
C GLY A 265 -1.57 -8.12 26.65
N PRO A 266 -0.72 -8.59 27.58
CA PRO A 266 0.72 -8.55 27.42
C PRO A 266 1.18 -9.18 26.10
N GLY A 267 2.10 -8.52 25.39
CA GLY A 267 2.54 -8.94 24.06
C GLY A 267 1.75 -8.34 22.89
N SER A 268 0.77 -7.46 23.16
CA SER A 268 0.10 -6.68 22.12
C SER A 268 1.11 -5.79 21.37
N VAL A 269 0.85 -5.54 20.09
CA VAL A 269 1.73 -4.77 19.18
C VAL A 269 0.94 -3.73 18.40
N ALA A 270 1.62 -2.78 17.75
CA ALA A 270 0.99 -1.85 16.82
C ALA A 270 1.66 -1.91 15.44
N VAL A 271 0.90 -2.37 14.44
CA VAL A 271 1.41 -2.56 13.07
C VAL A 271 0.28 -2.49 12.05
N MET A 272 0.49 -1.72 10.98
CA MET A 272 -0.37 -1.66 9.79
C MET A 272 0.47 -1.42 8.53
N SER A 273 -0.13 -1.57 7.34
CA SER A 273 0.43 -0.94 6.15
C SER A 273 0.51 0.58 6.31
N ASP A 274 1.37 1.23 5.54
CA ASP A 274 1.59 2.67 5.53
C ASP A 274 0.53 3.38 4.67
N PRO A 275 -0.27 4.30 5.23
CA PRO A 275 -1.14 5.18 4.44
C PRO A 275 -0.37 5.99 3.38
N GLY A 276 0.91 6.26 3.63
CA GLY A 276 1.84 7.01 2.78
C GLY A 276 2.14 6.31 1.46
N GLN A 277 1.77 5.05 1.29
CA GLN A 277 1.82 4.37 -0.01
C GLN A 277 1.07 5.12 -1.12
N GLY A 278 0.00 5.88 -0.78
CA GLY A 278 -0.67 6.74 -1.75
C GLY A 278 0.26 7.85 -2.29
N VAL A 279 1.10 8.40 -1.42
CA VAL A 279 2.13 9.40 -1.79
C VAL A 279 3.27 8.74 -2.57
N ALA A 280 3.72 7.56 -2.13
CA ALA A 280 4.71 6.78 -2.86
C ALA A 280 4.24 6.44 -4.29
N ALA A 281 2.97 6.05 -4.44
CA ALA A 281 2.34 5.78 -5.73
C ALA A 281 2.25 7.02 -6.60
N LEU A 282 1.97 8.20 -6.03
CA LEU A 282 1.99 9.47 -6.76
C LEU A 282 3.35 9.72 -7.40
N PHE A 283 4.42 9.65 -6.61
CA PHE A 283 5.76 9.94 -7.12
C PHE A 283 6.28 8.87 -8.08
N ALA A 284 6.04 7.58 -7.79
CA ALA A 284 6.37 6.49 -8.71
C ALA A 284 5.62 6.63 -10.05
N ALA A 285 4.35 7.03 -10.02
CA ALA A 285 3.57 7.25 -11.24
C ALA A 285 4.09 8.43 -12.07
N ILE A 286 4.55 9.51 -11.43
CA ILE A 286 5.20 10.64 -12.10
C ILE A 286 6.50 10.18 -12.77
N ASP A 287 7.28 9.32 -12.13
CA ASP A 287 8.51 8.76 -12.71
C ASP A 287 8.22 7.88 -13.93
N ILE A 288 7.24 6.98 -13.83
CA ILE A 288 6.78 6.15 -14.96
C ILE A 288 6.30 7.04 -16.11
N TYR A 289 5.50 8.07 -15.82
CA TYR A 289 5.05 9.04 -16.82
C TYR A 289 6.21 9.73 -17.52
N ASN A 290 7.26 10.10 -16.78
CA ASN A 290 8.47 10.71 -17.32
C ASN A 290 9.43 9.72 -18.01
N GLY A 291 9.08 8.43 -18.07
CA GLY A 291 9.86 7.39 -18.72
C GLY A 291 11.08 6.93 -17.91
N GLN A 292 11.07 7.14 -16.60
CA GLN A 292 12.06 6.58 -15.69
C GLN A 292 11.79 5.08 -15.47
N ASP A 293 12.85 4.34 -15.14
CA ASP A 293 12.76 2.91 -14.85
C ASP A 293 12.21 2.69 -13.44
N VAL A 294 11.04 2.08 -13.36
CA VAL A 294 10.38 1.70 -12.10
C VAL A 294 9.97 0.24 -12.21
N PRO A 295 10.39 -0.64 -11.29
CA PRO A 295 9.97 -2.02 -11.30
C PRO A 295 8.45 -2.15 -11.31
N ARG A 296 7.92 -3.10 -12.10
CA ARG A 296 6.47 -3.37 -12.16
C ARG A 296 5.85 -3.56 -10.78
N VAL A 297 6.58 -4.17 -9.84
CA VAL A 297 6.20 -4.27 -8.43
C VAL A 297 7.27 -3.58 -7.61
N THR A 298 6.90 -2.52 -6.90
CA THR A 298 7.78 -1.80 -5.98
C THR A 298 7.25 -1.96 -4.56
N VAL A 299 8.07 -2.51 -3.67
CA VAL A 299 7.72 -2.80 -2.29
C VAL A 299 8.22 -1.71 -1.35
N PHE A 300 7.32 -1.26 -0.48
CA PHE A 300 7.54 -0.26 0.57
C PHE A 300 7.34 -0.91 1.95
N PRO A 301 7.96 -0.37 3.01
CA PRO A 301 7.83 -0.91 4.35
C PRO A 301 6.46 -0.61 4.98
N PRO A 302 5.90 -1.51 5.82
CA PRO A 302 4.77 -1.19 6.68
C PRO A 302 5.18 -0.21 7.80
N VAL A 303 4.21 0.25 8.59
CA VAL A 303 4.47 1.01 9.82
C VAL A 303 4.40 0.07 11.01
N VAL A 304 5.52 -0.09 11.71
CA VAL A 304 5.63 -0.86 12.95
C VAL A 304 5.99 0.09 14.07
N VAL A 305 5.17 0.13 15.12
CA VAL A 305 5.42 0.97 16.30
C VAL A 305 5.90 0.06 17.44
N SER A 306 7.19 0.14 17.75
CA SER A 306 7.76 -0.50 18.94
C SER A 306 7.44 0.30 20.20
N ASP A 307 7.54 -0.35 21.38
CA ASP A 307 7.40 0.33 22.66
C ASP A 307 8.31 1.57 22.79
N LYS A 308 9.55 1.45 22.30
CA LYS A 308 10.54 2.54 22.34
C LYS A 308 10.17 3.72 21.44
N ALA A 309 9.44 3.47 20.35
CA ALA A 309 9.05 4.49 19.38
C ALA A 309 7.63 5.03 19.64
N ARG A 310 6.88 4.45 20.58
CA ARG A 310 5.46 4.73 20.79
C ARG A 310 5.20 6.20 21.14
N ASP A 311 5.95 6.76 22.09
CA ASP A 311 5.72 8.14 22.55
C ASP A 311 6.02 9.16 21.44
N ALA A 312 7.05 8.90 20.63
CA ALA A 312 7.36 9.73 19.47
C ALA A 312 6.21 9.69 18.44
N TRP A 313 5.65 8.51 18.18
CA TRP A 313 4.49 8.40 17.30
C TRP A 313 3.23 9.06 17.88
N ILE A 314 2.96 8.92 19.18
CA ILE A 314 1.84 9.60 19.85
C ILE A 314 1.94 11.12 19.69
N ALA A 315 3.15 11.69 19.77
CA ALA A 315 3.36 13.12 19.55
C ALA A 315 3.21 13.53 18.07
N ALA A 316 3.50 12.61 17.15
CA ALA A 316 3.52 12.86 15.71
C ALA A 316 2.16 12.64 15.01
N VAL A 317 1.21 11.95 15.64
CA VAL A 317 -0.04 11.54 14.97
C VAL A 317 -1.28 12.00 15.73
N GLY A 318 -2.25 12.56 15.00
CA GLY A 318 -3.55 12.90 15.57
C GLY A 318 -4.32 11.65 16.04
N ASP A 319 -5.28 11.83 16.94
CA ASP A 319 -6.02 10.72 17.55
C ASP A 319 -6.68 9.78 16.54
N ASP A 320 -7.25 10.35 15.48
CA ASP A 320 -7.95 9.65 14.39
C ASP A 320 -7.10 9.48 13.12
N GLN A 321 -5.81 9.82 13.18
CA GLN A 321 -4.86 9.62 12.08
C GLN A 321 -4.06 8.35 12.32
N ILE A 322 -3.68 7.68 11.24
CA ILE A 322 -2.75 6.55 11.27
C ILE A 322 -1.34 7.07 10.98
N ALA A 323 -0.37 6.60 11.77
CA ALA A 323 1.04 6.86 11.56
C ALA A 323 1.43 6.50 10.12
N SER A 324 2.18 7.40 9.48
CA SER A 324 2.53 7.26 8.09
C SER A 324 3.90 7.85 7.82
N TRP A 325 4.65 7.15 6.98
CA TRP A 325 5.95 7.62 6.49
C TRP A 325 5.77 8.85 5.59
N GLN A 326 6.56 9.90 5.84
CA GLN A 326 6.47 11.15 5.07
C GLN A 326 7.31 11.04 3.79
N TRP A 327 6.79 10.30 2.82
CA TRP A 327 7.45 10.11 1.53
C TRP A 327 7.63 11.44 0.80
N THR A 328 8.89 11.78 0.52
CA THR A 328 9.25 12.80 -0.46
C THR A 328 9.62 12.12 -1.77
N LYS A 329 9.68 12.88 -2.87
CA LYS A 329 10.16 12.37 -4.16
C LYS A 329 11.52 11.67 -4.02
N GLU A 330 12.47 12.30 -3.33
CA GLU A 330 13.82 11.74 -3.12
C GLU A 330 13.79 10.41 -2.35
N LEU A 331 12.93 10.30 -1.33
CA LEU A 331 12.82 9.06 -0.55
C LEU A 331 12.17 7.94 -1.37
N VAL A 332 11.18 8.26 -2.19
CA VAL A 332 10.57 7.31 -3.13
C VAL A 332 11.60 6.84 -4.15
N ASP A 333 12.43 7.74 -4.69
CA ASP A 333 13.48 7.39 -5.65
C ASP A 333 14.50 6.43 -5.04
N LYS A 334 14.95 6.71 -3.82
CA LYS A 334 15.84 5.80 -3.08
C LYS A 334 15.21 4.43 -2.85
N GLN A 335 13.92 4.39 -2.52
CA GLN A 335 13.20 3.12 -2.34
C GLN A 335 13.04 2.35 -3.66
N ILE A 336 12.79 3.03 -4.78
CA ILE A 336 12.76 2.42 -6.11
C ILE A 336 14.14 1.83 -6.44
N GLN A 337 15.23 2.56 -6.18
CA GLN A 337 16.59 2.04 -6.40
C GLN A 337 16.89 0.82 -5.53
N ALA A 338 16.43 0.79 -4.27
CA ALA A 338 16.55 -0.39 -3.42
C ALA A 338 15.76 -1.60 -3.97
N ASN A 339 14.60 -1.37 -4.59
CA ASN A 339 13.84 -2.42 -5.27
C ASN A 339 14.60 -2.96 -6.50
N ILE A 340 15.22 -2.09 -7.30
CA ILE A 340 16.04 -2.49 -8.45
C ILE A 340 17.27 -3.30 -7.99
N ALA A 341 17.92 -2.87 -6.92
CA ALA A 341 19.10 -3.52 -6.37
C ALA A 341 18.81 -4.80 -5.58
N GLY A 342 17.55 -5.08 -5.24
CA GLY A 342 17.18 -6.20 -4.37
C GLY A 342 17.54 -5.99 -2.90
N THR A 343 17.73 -4.75 -2.45
CA THR A 343 18.16 -4.36 -1.10
C THR A 343 17.05 -3.69 -0.29
N VAL A 344 15.77 -3.95 -0.61
CA VAL A 344 14.59 -3.34 0.05
C VAL A 344 14.62 -3.46 1.57
N GLY A 345 15.09 -4.60 2.11
CA GLY A 345 15.19 -4.82 3.56
C GLY A 345 16.29 -4.01 4.25
N GLU A 346 17.23 -3.43 3.49
CA GLU A 346 18.34 -2.60 3.98
C GLU A 346 18.06 -1.10 3.79
N ALA A 347 16.99 -0.74 3.05
CA ALA A 347 16.64 0.63 2.79
C ALA A 347 16.29 1.36 4.09
N ALA A 348 16.90 2.54 4.30
CA ALA A 348 16.62 3.36 5.46
C ALA A 348 15.14 3.76 5.48
N LEU A 349 14.46 3.47 6.60
CA LEU A 349 13.09 3.91 6.80
C LEU A 349 13.06 5.44 6.91
N PRO A 350 12.01 6.10 6.38
CA PRO A 350 11.77 7.51 6.65
C PRO A 350 11.73 7.77 8.17
N PRO A 351 12.21 8.92 8.66
CA PRO A 351 12.16 9.22 10.09
C PRO A 351 10.71 9.37 10.57
N VAL A 352 10.49 9.11 11.87
CA VAL A 352 9.23 9.51 12.53
C VAL A 352 9.09 11.03 12.40
N PRO A 353 7.92 11.55 11.98
CA PRO A 353 7.74 12.99 11.85
C PRO A 353 7.94 13.70 13.19
N ILE A 354 8.66 14.82 13.17
CA ILE A 354 8.74 15.75 14.31
C ILE A 354 7.91 16.96 13.91
N HIS A 355 6.87 17.28 14.69
CA HIS A 355 6.00 18.43 14.47
C HIS A 355 6.46 19.66 15.24
#